data_AF-F9U9A6-F1
#
_entry.id   AF-F9U9A6-F1
#
_cell.length_a   1.000
_cell.length_b   1.000
_cell.length_c   1.000
_cell.angle_alpha   90.00
_cell.angle_beta   90.00
_cell.angle_gamma   90.00
#
_symmetry.space_group_name_H-M   'P 1'
#
loop_
_entity.id
_entity.type
_entity.pdbx_description
1 polymer ?
#
loop_
_entity_poly.entity_id
_entity_poly.type
_entity_poly.pdbx_seq_one_letter_code
_entity_poly.pdbx_strand_id
1 'polypeptide(L)'
;MRILVTPTFERTVKKLHRQQKTALDEAVRTIASQPAAGETKVGDLAGVQVYKFRMGNLLCLLACRALDENTLKLLMVGPHENFYRDLKRLDG
;
A
#
# COMPACT_ATOMS: atom_id res chain seq x y z
N MET A 1 -5.79 -8.26 13.29
CA MET A 1 -5.51 -8.06 11.85
C MET A 1 -4.23 -8.79 11.46
N ARG A 2 -4.30 -9.73 10.52
CA ARG A 2 -3.18 -10.40 9.88
C ARG A 2 -2.76 -9.58 8.65
N ILE A 3 -1.45 -9.29 8.54
CA ILE A 3 -0.91 -8.57 7.38
C ILE A 3 -0.12 -9.55 6.51
N LEU A 4 -0.48 -9.63 5.23
CA LEU A 4 0.27 -10.34 4.21
C LEU A 4 0.95 -9.31 3.30
N VAL A 5 2.13 -9.64 2.78
CA VAL A 5 2.87 -8.74 1.88
C VAL A 5 3.25 -9.49 0.60
N THR A 6 3.26 -8.79 -0.52
CA THR A 6 3.80 -9.34 -1.78
C THR A 6 5.33 -9.24 -1.80
N PRO A 7 6.01 -10.05 -2.64
CA PRO A 7 7.44 -9.89 -2.88
C PRO A 7 7.81 -8.49 -3.39
N THR A 8 6.94 -7.86 -4.18
CA THR A 8 7.14 -6.49 -4.68
C THR A 8 7.15 -5.49 -3.55
N PHE A 9 6.19 -5.57 -2.64
CA PHE A 9 6.15 -4.73 -1.45
C PHE A 9 7.42 -4.94 -0.60
N GLU A 10 7.78 -6.20 -0.31
CA GLU A 10 8.94 -6.52 0.51
C GLU A 10 10.25 -5.96 -0.09
N ARG A 11 10.43 -6.11 -1.41
CA ARG A 11 11.61 -5.55 -2.12
C ARG A 11 11.70 -4.04 -2.00
N THR A 12 10.57 -3.32 -2.05
CA THR A 12 10.58 -1.87 -1.84
C THR A 12 10.94 -1.53 -0.40
N VAL A 13 10.33 -2.20 0.59
CA VAL A 13 10.61 -1.96 2.02
C VAL A 13 12.08 -2.18 2.38
N LYS A 14 12.73 -3.18 1.77
CA LYS A 14 14.17 -3.44 1.97
C LYS A 14 15.05 -2.25 1.58
N LYS A 15 14.62 -1.40 0.64
CA LYS A 15 15.36 -0.22 0.17
C LYS A 15 15.08 1.04 1.00
N LEU A 16 14.09 1.01 1.89
CA LEU A 16 13.73 2.18 2.69
C LEU A 16 14.70 2.39 3.85
N HIS A 17 15.04 3.65 4.09
CA HIS A 17 15.78 4.07 5.28
C HIS A 17 14.87 4.06 6.52
N ARG A 18 15.46 4.12 7.72
CA ARG A 18 14.74 4.00 8.99
C ARG A 18 13.53 4.93 9.11
N GLN A 19 13.69 6.22 8.78
CA GLN A 19 12.60 7.20 8.84
C GLN A 19 11.46 6.89 7.86
N GLN A 20 11.81 6.40 6.68
CA GLN A 20 10.84 6.00 5.66
C GLN A 20 10.05 4.76 6.10
N LYS A 21 10.71 3.80 6.76
CA LYS A 21 10.05 2.64 7.36
C LYS A 21 9.09 3.05 8.46
N THR A 22 9.47 3.99 9.33
CA THR A 22 8.56 4.53 10.35
C THR A 22 7.30 5.12 9.73
N ALA A 23 7.43 5.98 8.71
CA ALA A 23 6.26 6.54 8.02
C ALA A 23 5.39 5.46 7.34
N LEU A 24 6.02 4.41 6.79
CA LEU A 24 5.29 3.27 6.23
C LEU A 24 4.56 2.46 7.32
N ASP A 25 5.20 2.21 8.45
CA ASP A 25 4.60 1.49 9.58
C ASP A 25 3.37 2.24 10.10
N GLU A 26 3.43 3.56 10.21
CA GLU A 26 2.28 4.40 10.55
C GLU A 26 1.17 4.27 9.51
N ALA A 27 1.50 4.35 8.21
CA ALA A 27 0.52 4.18 7.15
C ALA A 27 -0.16 2.80 7.19
N VAL A 28 0.61 1.73 7.42
CA VAL A 28 0.08 0.36 7.55
C VAL A 28 -0.83 0.24 8.78
N ARG A 29 -0.47 0.83 9.91
CA ARG A 29 -1.30 0.86 11.12
C ARG A 29 -2.61 1.62 10.89
N THR A 30 -2.56 2.73 10.17
CA THR A 30 -3.76 3.51 9.84
C THR A 30 -4.74 2.70 9.01
N ILE A 31 -4.31 2.10 7.90
CA ILE A 31 -5.21 1.30 7.06
C ILE A 31 -5.66 0.01 7.74
N ALA A 32 -4.85 -0.54 8.66
CA ALA A 32 -5.23 -1.69 9.45
C ALA A 32 -6.24 -1.35 10.55
N SER A 33 -6.25 -0.11 11.06
CA SER A 33 -7.21 0.29 12.09
C SER A 33 -8.47 0.89 11.48
N GLN A 34 -8.34 1.53 10.31
CA GLN A 34 -9.42 2.18 9.59
C GLN A 34 -9.32 1.82 8.10
N PRO A 35 -9.93 0.70 7.69
CA PRO A 35 -9.96 0.31 6.29
C PRO A 35 -10.58 1.39 5.40
N ALA A 36 -11.49 2.23 5.91
CA ALA A 36 -12.05 3.34 5.14
C ALA A 36 -11.07 4.50 4.87
N ALA A 37 -9.84 4.47 5.40
CA ALA A 37 -8.86 5.54 5.20
C ALA A 37 -8.30 5.58 3.76
N GLY A 38 -8.35 4.47 3.03
CA GLY A 38 -7.93 4.40 1.63
C GLY A 38 -9.09 4.52 0.65
N GLU A 39 -8.78 4.88 -0.59
CA GLU A 39 -9.76 4.93 -1.68
C GLU A 39 -9.85 3.57 -2.38
N THR A 40 -11.03 2.95 -2.33
CA THR A 40 -11.32 1.71 -3.06
C THR A 40 -11.41 1.99 -4.55
N LYS A 41 -10.65 1.24 -5.33
CA LYS A 41 -10.58 1.34 -6.79
C LYS A 41 -11.60 0.44 -7.46
N VAL A 42 -11.98 0.85 -8.66
CA VAL A 42 -12.95 0.19 -9.54
C VAL A 42 -12.29 -0.12 -10.90
N GLY A 43 -12.99 -0.86 -11.77
CA GLY A 43 -12.47 -1.24 -13.09
C GLY A 43 -11.30 -2.23 -12.97
N ASP A 44 -10.21 -1.99 -13.71
CA ASP A 44 -9.02 -2.88 -13.74
C ASP A 44 -8.38 -3.13 -12.36
N LEU A 45 -8.63 -2.26 -11.38
CA LEU A 45 -8.09 -2.35 -10.02
C LEU A 45 -9.20 -2.62 -8.99
N ALA A 46 -10.31 -3.22 -9.41
CA ALA A 46 -11.42 -3.54 -8.53
C ALA A 46 -10.96 -4.33 -7.29
N GLY A 47 -11.43 -3.91 -6.12
CA GLY A 47 -11.06 -4.52 -4.84
C GLY A 47 -9.66 -4.17 -4.33
N VAL A 48 -8.90 -3.33 -5.04
CA VAL A 48 -7.69 -2.70 -4.50
C VAL A 48 -8.07 -1.41 -3.79
N GLN A 49 -7.53 -1.20 -2.61
CA GLN A 49 -7.58 0.06 -1.89
C GLN A 49 -6.22 0.76 -1.94
N VAL A 50 -6.23 2.06 -2.22
CA VAL A 50 -5.03 2.89 -2.27
C VAL A 50 -5.06 3.95 -1.19
N TYR A 51 -4.07 3.93 -0.31
CA TYR A 51 -3.87 4.92 0.75
C TYR A 51 -2.73 5.88 0.39
N LYS A 52 -2.97 7.17 0.52
CA LYS A 52 -2.01 8.24 0.19
C LYS A 52 -1.41 8.81 1.47
N PHE A 53 -0.09 8.87 1.55
CA PHE A 53 0.62 9.35 2.72
C PHE A 53 1.95 10.03 2.33
N ARG A 54 2.56 10.74 3.27
CA ARG A 54 3.89 11.31 3.09
C ARG A 54 4.95 10.45 3.73
N MET A 55 6.06 10.29 3.03
CA MET A 55 7.25 9.60 3.50
C MET A 55 8.43 10.58 3.38
N GLY A 56 8.61 11.39 4.43
CA GLY A 56 9.45 12.59 4.36
C GLY A 56 8.86 13.61 3.40
N ASN A 57 9.67 14.08 2.44
CA ASN A 57 9.26 15.07 1.43
C ASN A 57 8.56 14.44 0.22
N LEU A 58 8.46 13.11 0.15
CA LEU A 58 7.87 12.39 -0.97
C LEU A 58 6.42 12.02 -0.67
N LEU A 59 5.55 12.21 -1.67
CA LEU A 59 4.17 11.74 -1.63
C LEU A 59 4.11 10.30 -2.15
N CYS A 60 3.67 9.38 -1.31
CA CYS A 60 3.63 7.96 -1.59
C CYS A 60 2.20 7.42 -1.58
N LEU A 61 2.02 6.30 -2.28
CA LEU A 61 0.80 5.51 -2.32
C LEU A 61 1.10 4.10 -1.80
N LEU A 62 0.15 3.54 -1.06
CA LEU A 62 0.14 2.17 -0.56
C LEU A 62 -1.10 1.46 -1.12
N ALA A 63 -0.88 0.47 -1.97
CA ALA A 63 -1.92 -0.40 -2.48
C ALA A 63 -2.08 -1.62 -1.57
N CYS A 64 -3.32 -1.93 -1.21
CA CYS A 64 -3.67 -3.09 -0.39
C CYS A 64 -5.00 -3.68 -0.84
N ARG A 65 -5.29 -4.91 -0.41
CA ARG A 65 -6.57 -5.59 -0.65
C ARG A 65 -6.97 -6.33 0.63
N ALA A 66 -8.21 -6.13 1.06
CA ALA A 66 -8.79 -6.97 2.10
C ALA A 66 -9.10 -8.34 1.50
N LEU A 67 -8.57 -9.42 2.09
CA LEU A 67 -8.89 -10.78 1.67
C LEU A 67 -10.11 -11.32 2.44
N ASP A 68 -10.18 -10.98 3.72
CA ASP A 68 -11.24 -11.32 4.66
C ASP A 68 -11.25 -10.29 5.80
N GLU A 69 -12.23 -10.36 6.70
CA GLU A 69 -12.48 -9.36 7.77
C GLU A 69 -11.25 -9.07 8.65
N ASN A 70 -10.34 -10.04 8.76
CA ASN A 70 -9.15 -9.95 9.59
C ASN A 70 -7.83 -10.00 8.82
N THR A 71 -7.83 -10.04 7.48
CA THR A 71 -6.60 -10.15 6.68
C THR A 71 -6.49 -9.05 5.63
N LEU A 72 -5.39 -8.30 5.70
CA LEU A 72 -5.03 -7.27 4.73
C LEU A 72 -3.76 -7.68 3.98
N LYS A 73 -3.83 -7.69 2.65
CA LYS A 73 -2.68 -7.96 1.77
C LYS A 73 -2.13 -6.66 1.22
N LEU A 74 -0.90 -6.31 1.57
CA LEU A 74 -0.17 -5.16 1.04
C LEU A 74 0.45 -5.54 -0.30
N LEU A 75 0.05 -4.84 -1.36
CA LEU A 75 0.39 -5.16 -2.74
C LEU A 75 1.64 -4.42 -3.21
N MET A 76 1.69 -3.11 -2.98
CA MET A 76 2.77 -2.26 -3.46
C MET A 76 2.81 -0.95 -2.67
N VAL A 77 4.01 -0.42 -2.44
CA VAL A 77 4.23 0.95 -1.97
C VAL A 77 5.21 1.65 -2.91
N GLY A 78 4.98 2.93 -3.18
CA GLY A 78 5.86 3.71 -4.04
C GLY A 78 5.46 5.18 -4.15
N PRO A 79 6.25 6.00 -4.87
CA PRO A 79 5.89 7.38 -5.18
C PRO A 79 4.56 7.45 -5.93
N HIS A 80 3.85 8.56 -5.81
CA HIS A 80 2.61 8.80 -6.55
C HIS A 80 2.81 8.78 -8.07
N GLU A 81 3.96 9.25 -8.54
CA GLU A 81 4.30 9.22 -9.96
C GLU A 81 4.36 7.77 -10.47
N ASN A 82 3.70 7.49 -11.60
CA ASN A 82 3.66 6.18 -12.26
C ASN A 82 3.02 5.02 -11.46
N PHE A 83 2.60 5.25 -10.22
CA PHE A 83 2.10 4.21 -9.30
C PHE A 83 1.01 3.34 -9.92
N TYR A 84 -0.04 3.95 -10.50
CA TYR A 84 -1.17 3.21 -11.04
C TYR A 84 -0.80 2.37 -12.25
N ARG A 85 0.13 2.84 -13.09
CA ARG A 85 0.63 2.07 -14.23
C ARG A 85 1.35 0.82 -13.76
N ASP A 86 2.23 0.97 -12.78
CA ASP A 86 3.03 -0.14 -12.26
C ASP A 86 2.15 -1.10 -11.43
N LEU A 87 1.16 -0.59 -10.69
CA LEU A 87 0.16 -1.38 -9.98
C LEU A 87 -0.69 -2.23 -10.94
N LYS A 88 -1.15 -1.68 -12.07
CA LYS A 88 -1.89 -2.45 -13.08
C LYS A 88 -1.06 -3.57 -13.69
N ARG A 89 0.26 -3.40 -13.82
CA ARG A 89 1.18 -4.47 -14.29
C ARG A 89 1.38 -5.59 -13.28
N LEU A 90 1.03 -5.36 -12.01
CA LEU A 90 1.16 -6.34 -10.93
C LEU A 90 -0.13 -7.10 -10.65
N ASP A 91 -1.30 -6.47 -10.87
CA ASP A 91 -2.62 -7.06 -10.64
C ASP A 91 -3.25 -7.66 -11.92
N GLY A 92 -2.64 -7.41 -13.09
CA GLY A 92 -3.05 -7.95 -14.40
C GLY A 92 -2.27 -9.18 -14.85
#